data_AF-A0A1A6H4X8-F1
#
_entry.id   AF-A0A1A6H4X8-F1
#
_cell.length_a   1.000
_cell.length_b   1.000
_cell.length_c   1.000
_cell.angle_alpha   90.00
_cell.angle_beta   90.00
_cell.angle_gamma   90.00
#
_symmetry.space_group_name_H-M   'P 1'
#
loop_
_entity.id
_entity.type
_entity.pdbx_description
1 polymer ?
#
loop_
_entity_poly.entity_id
_entity_poly.type
_entity_poly.pdbx_seq_one_letter_code
_entity_poly.pdbx_strand_id
1 'polypeptide(L)'
;MFPRITVVSSHPFSDFSAFQCEALSRPRRGYMNCLPSASGPLQSGSSCEFSCVQGFELKGSKRLQCGPRGEWDSKKPTCSAVKCDAVPQPQNGFMECVHATTGEFTYKSSCTFQCHKGFKLQGSAQLECTSQGQWTQEGFPNVYHGYVIAVVQCSSLEVPGKINMSCNGTTVFGTVCEFTCPDGWTLNGSAILTCGATGHWSGMLPTCEAPTNSTHPLVVALSTAGTSLLTVSSFLYLLLKYFRKK
;
A
#
# COMPACT_ATOMS: atom_id res chain seq x y z
N MET A 1 74.98 -75.93 29.00
CA MET A 1 75.62 -74.61 28.79
C MET A 1 74.97 -73.99 27.56
N PHE A 2 73.89 -73.21 27.74
CA PHE A 2 73.16 -72.53 26.67
C PHE A 2 73.29 -71.00 26.86
N PRO A 3 73.23 -70.19 25.79
CA PRO A 3 73.84 -68.86 25.76
C PRO A 3 72.98 -67.75 26.37
N ARG A 4 73.67 -66.63 26.62
CA ARG A 4 73.21 -65.33 27.12
C ARG A 4 72.06 -64.76 26.26
N ILE A 5 70.99 -64.27 26.89
CA ILE A 5 70.08 -63.30 26.28
C ILE A 5 70.14 -62.02 27.12
N THR A 6 70.83 -61.02 26.56
CA THR A 6 70.76 -59.62 26.98
C THR A 6 69.38 -59.07 26.61
N VAL A 7 68.61 -58.65 27.61
CA VAL A 7 67.37 -57.89 27.40
C VAL A 7 67.76 -56.50 26.91
N VAL A 8 67.64 -56.27 25.60
CA VAL A 8 67.69 -54.93 25.02
C VAL A 8 66.34 -54.29 25.28
N SER A 9 66.28 -53.36 26.24
CA SER A 9 65.13 -52.48 26.39
C SER A 9 65.11 -51.50 25.21
N SER A 10 64.36 -51.85 24.16
CA SER A 10 64.12 -50.97 23.02
C SER A 10 62.66 -50.55 23.00
N HIS A 11 62.28 -49.63 23.89
CA HIS A 11 61.12 -48.79 23.68
C HIS A 11 61.58 -47.33 23.74
N PRO A 12 61.97 -46.73 22.60
CA PRO A 12 61.73 -45.31 22.45
C PRO A 12 60.21 -45.19 22.32
N PHE A 13 59.51 -44.94 23.43
CA PHE A 13 58.21 -44.30 23.35
C PHE A 13 58.49 -42.93 22.74
N SER A 14 58.44 -42.88 21.40
CA SER A 14 58.38 -41.64 20.66
C SER A 14 57.22 -40.87 21.26
N ASP A 15 57.55 -39.76 21.92
CA ASP A 15 56.60 -38.74 22.31
C ASP A 15 55.89 -38.33 21.01
N PHE A 16 54.71 -38.90 20.79
CA PHE A 16 53.92 -38.62 19.61
C PHE A 16 53.26 -37.28 19.89
N SER A 17 54.04 -36.20 19.72
CA SER A 17 53.53 -34.85 19.85
C SER A 17 52.39 -34.71 18.85
N ALA A 18 51.15 -34.73 19.32
CA ALA A 18 50.01 -34.50 18.47
C ALA A 18 50.21 -33.14 17.78
N PHE A 19 49.97 -33.10 16.46
CA PHE A 19 50.10 -31.85 15.72
C PHE A 19 49.00 -30.90 16.17
N GLN A 20 49.39 -29.68 16.52
CA GLN A 20 48.47 -28.68 17.01
C GLN A 20 48.06 -27.75 15.87
N CYS A 21 46.76 -27.49 15.76
CA CYS A 21 46.24 -26.46 14.87
C CYS A 21 46.38 -25.06 15.46
N GLU A 22 46.45 -24.07 14.56
CA GLU A 22 46.42 -22.65 14.92
C GLU A 22 45.24 -22.34 15.85
N ALA A 23 45.49 -21.57 16.91
CA ALA A 23 44.47 -21.19 17.86
C ALA A 23 43.36 -20.37 17.17
N LEU A 24 42.13 -20.89 17.23
CA LEU A 24 40.97 -20.18 16.71
C LEU A 24 40.37 -19.26 17.77
N SER A 25 39.90 -18.11 17.33
CA SER A 25 39.11 -17.19 18.16
C SER A 25 37.65 -17.17 17.70
N ARG A 26 36.74 -16.77 18.59
CA ARG A 26 35.34 -16.55 18.23
C ARG A 26 35.22 -15.46 17.14
N PRO A 27 34.41 -15.64 16.09
CA PRO A 27 34.16 -14.56 15.13
C PRO A 27 33.42 -13.40 15.79
N ARG A 28 33.64 -12.17 15.29
CA ARG A 28 32.91 -10.99 15.77
C ARG A 28 31.41 -11.20 15.52
N ARG A 29 30.58 -10.96 16.54
CA ARG A 29 29.12 -11.23 16.50
C ARG A 29 28.77 -12.68 16.15
N GLY A 30 29.60 -13.62 16.59
CA GLY A 30 29.28 -15.05 16.54
C GLY A 30 29.73 -15.80 17.78
N TYR A 31 29.55 -17.11 17.72
CA TYR A 31 29.88 -18.08 18.75
C TYR A 31 30.77 -19.19 18.16
N MET A 32 31.55 -19.84 19.01
CA MET A 32 32.44 -20.93 18.64
C MET A 32 32.42 -21.96 19.77
N ASN A 33 32.14 -23.22 19.43
CA ASN A 33 32.15 -24.35 20.37
C ASN A 33 33.07 -25.43 19.82
N CYS A 34 34.10 -25.81 20.58
CA CYS A 34 35.08 -26.81 20.16
C CYS A 34 35.04 -28.06 21.04
N LEU A 35 35.34 -29.20 20.43
CA LEU A 35 35.46 -30.51 21.08
C LEU A 35 36.83 -31.13 20.73
N PRO A 36 37.59 -31.66 21.72
CA PRO A 36 37.37 -31.48 23.16
C PRO A 36 37.48 -30.00 23.56
N SER A 37 36.84 -29.61 24.67
CA SER A 37 36.67 -28.20 25.05
C SER A 37 38.02 -27.46 25.09
N ALA A 38 38.06 -26.26 24.49
CA ALA A 38 39.26 -25.44 24.22
C ALA A 38 39.97 -24.86 25.48
N SER A 39 39.92 -25.57 26.59
CA SER A 39 40.71 -25.33 27.80
C SER A 39 42.21 -25.57 27.59
N GLY A 40 42.58 -26.18 26.46
CA GLY A 40 43.96 -26.43 26.05
C GLY A 40 44.15 -26.30 24.53
N PRO A 41 45.37 -26.55 24.04
CA PRO A 41 45.71 -26.48 22.63
C PRO A 41 44.85 -27.42 21.77
N LEU A 42 44.34 -26.93 20.62
CA LEU A 42 43.51 -27.70 19.69
C LEU A 42 44.38 -28.65 18.87
N GLN A 43 44.32 -29.94 19.19
CA GLN A 43 45.13 -31.01 18.58
C GLN A 43 44.43 -31.67 17.39
N SER A 44 45.18 -32.44 16.59
CA SER A 44 44.65 -33.33 15.56
C SER A 44 43.38 -34.06 16.02
N GLY A 45 42.31 -33.98 15.24
CA GLY A 45 40.99 -34.54 15.56
C GLY A 45 40.03 -33.59 16.29
N SER A 46 40.50 -32.43 16.76
CA SER A 46 39.62 -31.40 17.34
C SER A 46 38.63 -30.87 16.31
N SER A 47 37.39 -30.60 16.73
CA SER A 47 36.36 -30.02 15.86
C SER A 47 35.72 -28.78 16.49
N CYS A 48 35.64 -27.69 15.74
CA CYS A 48 35.02 -26.43 16.16
C CYS A 48 33.81 -26.11 15.29
N GLU A 49 32.67 -25.84 15.92
CA GLU A 49 31.43 -25.42 15.26
C GLU A 49 31.13 -23.94 15.54
N PHE A 50 30.75 -23.23 14.48
CA PHE A 50 30.53 -21.79 14.48
C PHE A 50 29.06 -21.46 14.24
N SER A 51 28.60 -20.40 14.89
CA SER A 51 27.27 -19.81 14.66
C SER A 51 27.33 -18.30 14.81
N CYS A 52 26.31 -17.59 14.34
CA CYS A 52 26.22 -16.14 14.41
C CYS A 52 25.10 -15.69 15.34
N VAL A 53 25.20 -14.47 15.87
CA VAL A 53 24.08 -13.85 16.58
C VAL A 53 22.91 -13.61 15.60
N GLN A 54 21.70 -13.45 16.12
CA GLN A 54 20.53 -13.18 15.30
C GLN A 54 20.75 -11.93 14.42
N GLY A 55 20.32 -12.02 13.14
CA GLY A 55 20.54 -10.97 12.14
C GLY A 55 21.93 -10.97 11.51
N PHE A 56 22.74 -11.99 11.79
CA PHE A 56 24.00 -12.24 11.13
C PHE A 56 24.00 -13.64 10.52
N GLU A 57 24.60 -13.74 9.34
CA GLU A 57 24.73 -14.97 8.58
C GLU A 57 26.19 -15.43 8.58
N LEU A 58 26.40 -16.74 8.70
CA LEU A 58 27.74 -17.32 8.68
C LEU A 58 28.25 -17.41 7.24
N LYS A 59 29.41 -16.79 6.97
CA LYS A 59 30.12 -16.88 5.70
C LYS A 59 31.35 -17.78 5.86
N GLY A 60 31.32 -18.93 5.21
CA GLY A 60 32.34 -19.98 5.28
C GLY A 60 31.83 -21.27 5.93
N SER A 61 32.76 -22.14 6.32
CA SER A 61 32.44 -23.46 6.87
C SER A 61 31.83 -23.36 8.27
N LYS A 62 30.69 -24.04 8.49
CA LYS A 62 30.04 -24.13 9.82
C LYS A 62 30.89 -24.89 10.84
N ARG A 63 31.65 -25.89 10.37
CA ARG A 63 32.52 -26.74 11.18
C ARG A 63 33.92 -26.71 10.59
N LEU A 64 34.92 -26.62 11.47
CA LEU A 64 36.32 -26.86 11.15
C LEU A 64 36.82 -28.10 11.88
N GLN A 65 37.70 -28.85 11.24
CA GLN A 65 38.37 -30.02 11.79
C GLN A 65 39.88 -29.86 11.71
N CYS A 66 40.55 -30.16 12.82
CA CYS A 66 42.00 -30.14 12.88
C CYS A 66 42.54 -31.43 12.26
N GLY A 67 43.22 -31.30 11.12
CA GLY A 67 43.78 -32.43 10.38
C GLY A 67 45.00 -33.06 11.07
N PRO A 68 45.47 -34.21 10.59
CA PRO A 68 46.59 -34.94 11.20
C PRO A 68 47.92 -34.21 11.13
N ARG A 69 48.04 -33.17 10.29
CA ARG A 69 49.23 -32.34 10.11
C ARG A 69 49.18 -31.02 10.91
N GLY A 70 48.18 -30.81 11.77
CA GLY A 70 48.03 -29.56 12.52
C GLY A 70 47.50 -28.40 11.66
N GLU A 71 46.75 -28.71 10.60
CA GLU A 71 46.14 -27.73 9.72
C GLU A 71 44.62 -27.84 9.78
N TRP A 72 43.93 -26.70 9.80
CA TRP A 72 42.48 -26.67 9.67
C TRP A 72 42.06 -27.03 8.25
N ASP A 73 41.02 -27.86 8.14
CA ASP A 73 40.41 -28.27 6.86
C ASP A 73 39.78 -27.11 6.07
N SER A 74 39.58 -25.96 6.71
CA SER A 74 39.00 -24.76 6.09
C SER A 74 39.39 -23.50 6.87
N LYS A 75 39.21 -22.34 6.24
CA LYS A 75 39.44 -21.04 6.88
C LYS A 75 38.37 -20.74 7.93
N LYS A 76 38.75 -20.04 8.99
CA LYS A 76 37.82 -19.51 10.00
C LYS A 76 36.69 -18.71 9.33
N PRO A 77 35.42 -19.02 9.61
CA PRO A 77 34.29 -18.30 9.03
C PRO A 77 34.11 -16.92 9.66
N THR A 78 33.31 -16.08 9.00
CA THR A 78 32.93 -14.75 9.49
C THR A 78 31.41 -14.63 9.63
N CYS A 79 30.95 -13.70 10.44
CA CYS A 79 29.53 -13.36 10.56
C CYS A 79 29.29 -12.02 9.88
N SER A 80 28.49 -12.02 8.81
CA SER A 80 28.08 -10.80 8.09
C SER A 80 26.64 -10.44 8.43
N ALA A 81 26.32 -9.15 8.52
CA ALA A 81 24.95 -8.72 8.77
C ALA A 81 24.02 -9.24 7.65
N VAL A 82 22.87 -9.77 8.04
CA VAL A 82 21.79 -10.09 7.11
C VAL A 82 21.30 -8.80 6.47
N LYS A 83 21.14 -8.83 5.15
CA LYS A 83 20.74 -7.68 4.34
C LYS A 83 19.48 -8.02 3.57
N CYS A 84 18.52 -7.11 3.61
CA CYS A 84 17.33 -7.15 2.76
C CYS A 84 17.60 -6.41 1.45
N ASP A 85 16.80 -6.72 0.43
CA ASP A 85 16.88 -6.04 -0.87
C ASP A 85 16.65 -4.54 -0.72
N ALA A 86 17.35 -3.75 -1.53
CA ALA A 86 17.17 -2.30 -1.54
C ALA A 86 15.74 -1.95 -1.96
N VAL A 87 15.10 -1.03 -1.24
CA VAL A 87 13.75 -0.58 -1.54
C VAL A 87 13.83 0.61 -2.50
N PRO A 88 13.19 0.57 -3.69
CA PRO A 88 13.19 1.69 -4.61
C PRO A 88 12.30 2.83 -4.10
N GLN A 89 12.65 4.06 -4.46
CA GLN A 89 11.81 5.22 -4.16
C GLN A 89 10.43 5.05 -4.84
N PRO A 90 9.32 5.21 -4.11
CA PRO A 90 8.00 5.09 -4.71
C PRO A 90 7.72 6.22 -5.70
N GLN A 91 7.07 5.88 -6.81
CA GLN A 91 6.44 6.89 -7.67
C GLN A 91 5.21 7.47 -6.95
N ASN A 92 5.02 8.78 -7.07
CA ASN A 92 3.89 9.48 -6.44
C ASN A 92 3.82 9.32 -4.91
N GLY A 93 4.96 9.10 -4.26
CA GLY A 93 5.09 9.17 -2.81
C GLY A 93 6.48 9.55 -2.34
N PHE A 94 6.67 9.47 -1.04
CA PHE A 94 7.93 9.64 -0.34
C PHE A 94 8.22 8.39 0.49
N MET A 95 9.49 8.13 0.69
CA MET A 95 10.00 7.05 1.51
C MET A 95 11.10 7.61 2.40
N GLU A 96 11.05 7.25 3.67
CA GLU A 96 12.10 7.55 4.64
C GLU A 96 12.54 6.24 5.30
N CYS A 97 13.83 5.96 5.26
CA CYS A 97 14.41 4.75 5.84
C CYS A 97 15.35 5.08 7.00
N VAL A 98 15.19 4.33 8.09
CA VAL A 98 16.10 4.31 9.23
C VAL A 98 16.90 3.02 9.15
N HIS A 99 18.23 3.15 9.02
CA HIS A 99 19.13 2.00 8.90
C HIS A 99 19.71 1.59 10.25
N ALA A 100 19.93 0.29 10.41
CA ALA A 100 20.61 -0.24 11.58
C ALA A 100 22.10 0.16 11.58
N THR A 101 22.71 0.19 12.77
CA THR A 101 24.16 0.45 12.96
C THR A 101 25.09 -0.51 12.21
N THR A 102 24.53 -1.60 11.70
CA THR A 102 25.24 -2.65 10.96
C THR A 102 25.30 -2.41 9.46
N GLY A 103 24.62 -1.38 8.95
CA GLY A 103 24.65 -0.97 7.55
C GLY A 103 23.26 -0.75 6.95
N GLU A 104 23.24 -0.21 5.73
CA GLU A 104 22.02 0.04 4.98
C GLU A 104 21.24 -1.23 4.69
N PHE A 105 19.92 -1.17 4.90
CA PHE A 105 18.97 -2.26 4.68
C PHE A 105 19.35 -3.57 5.39
N THR A 106 20.07 -3.50 6.51
CA THR A 106 20.39 -4.67 7.33
C THR A 106 19.29 -4.98 8.36
N TYR A 107 19.33 -6.16 8.98
CA TYR A 107 18.37 -6.58 10.02
C TYR A 107 18.02 -5.45 11.00
N LYS A 108 16.72 -5.23 11.21
CA LYS A 108 16.11 -4.11 11.97
C LYS A 108 16.17 -2.71 11.31
N SER A 109 16.60 -2.61 10.06
CA SER A 109 16.34 -1.40 9.27
C SER A 109 14.84 -1.30 8.99
N SER A 110 14.31 -0.09 8.90
CA SER A 110 12.89 0.14 8.62
C SER A 110 12.69 1.28 7.63
N CYS A 111 11.67 1.17 6.78
CA CYS A 111 11.27 2.21 5.84
C CYS A 111 9.79 2.52 5.99
N THR A 112 9.43 3.81 5.95
CA THR A 112 8.05 4.31 6.05
C THR A 112 7.66 5.07 4.78
N PHE A 113 6.40 4.99 4.40
CA PHE A 113 5.91 5.58 3.15
C PHE A 113 4.85 6.64 3.38
N GLN A 114 4.89 7.68 2.55
CA GLN A 114 3.88 8.73 2.50
C GLN A 114 3.45 8.94 1.06
N CYS A 115 2.17 9.23 0.83
CA CYS A 115 1.62 9.42 -0.51
C CYS A 115 1.57 10.90 -0.88
N HIS A 116 1.81 11.23 -2.15
CA HIS A 116 1.44 12.55 -2.66
C HIS A 116 -0.08 12.73 -2.64
N LYS A 117 -0.54 13.98 -2.71
CA LYS A 117 -1.96 14.31 -2.77
C LYS A 117 -2.65 13.57 -3.93
N GLY A 118 -3.78 12.93 -3.63
CA GLY A 118 -4.56 12.19 -4.62
C GLY A 118 -4.06 10.78 -4.89
N PHE A 119 -3.09 10.31 -4.11
CA PHE A 119 -2.63 8.93 -4.09
C PHE A 119 -2.90 8.31 -2.71
N LYS A 120 -2.99 6.99 -2.68
CA LYS A 120 -3.19 6.20 -1.47
C LYS A 120 -2.27 5.00 -1.45
N LEU A 121 -1.86 4.62 -0.25
CA LEU A 121 -1.05 3.42 -0.03
C LEU A 121 -1.96 2.20 0.03
N GLN A 122 -1.55 1.14 -0.65
CA GLN A 122 -2.11 -0.20 -0.55
C GLN A 122 -1.02 -1.13 -0.02
N GLY A 123 -1.34 -1.95 0.97
CA GLY A 123 -0.36 -2.80 1.67
C GLY A 123 0.30 -2.11 2.85
N SER A 124 1.57 -2.42 3.09
CA SER A 124 2.26 -2.09 4.34
C SER A 124 2.72 -0.62 4.37
N ALA A 125 2.31 0.14 5.38
CA ALA A 125 2.77 1.52 5.62
C ALA A 125 4.22 1.63 6.09
N GLN A 126 4.74 0.52 6.61
CA GLN A 126 6.10 0.40 7.09
C GLN A 126 6.63 -0.99 6.76
N LEU A 127 7.91 -1.05 6.39
CA LEU A 127 8.65 -2.29 6.23
C LEU A 127 9.74 -2.36 7.30
N GLU A 128 9.99 -3.55 7.83
CA GLU A 128 11.14 -3.85 8.68
C GLU A 128 11.93 -5.04 8.11
N CYS A 129 13.25 -4.92 8.08
CA CYS A 129 14.14 -5.98 7.59
C CYS A 129 14.28 -7.07 8.65
N THR A 130 13.82 -8.27 8.34
CA THR A 130 13.82 -9.42 9.26
C THR A 130 15.16 -10.16 9.28
N SER A 131 15.35 -11.03 10.27
CA SER A 131 16.58 -11.84 10.36
C SER A 131 16.71 -12.89 9.25
N GLN A 132 15.68 -13.06 8.44
CA GLN A 132 15.67 -13.93 7.26
C GLN A 132 16.11 -13.20 5.97
N GLY A 133 16.41 -11.90 6.06
CA GLY A 133 16.79 -11.09 4.88
C GLY A 133 15.60 -10.68 4.02
N GLN A 134 14.40 -10.68 4.60
CA GLN A 134 13.17 -10.28 3.93
C GLN A 134 12.51 -9.12 4.66
N TRP A 135 11.89 -8.22 3.91
CA TRP A 135 11.03 -7.16 4.47
C TRP A 135 9.72 -7.76 5.01
N THR A 136 9.21 -7.22 6.11
CA THR A 136 7.86 -7.55 6.62
C THR A 136 6.80 -7.28 5.54
N GLN A 137 5.84 -8.18 5.38
CA GLN A 137 4.73 -8.02 4.45
C GLN A 137 3.40 -8.17 5.21
N GLU A 138 2.59 -7.12 5.26
CA GLU A 138 1.23 -7.20 5.76
C GLU A 138 0.26 -7.28 4.57
N GLY A 139 -0.46 -8.41 4.46
CA GLY A 139 -1.66 -8.53 3.62
C GLY A 139 -1.48 -8.76 2.11
N PHE A 140 -0.26 -8.78 1.56
CA PHE A 140 -0.04 -8.95 0.11
C PHE A 140 1.15 -9.85 -0.22
N PRO A 141 0.98 -11.19 -0.18
CA PRO A 141 1.94 -12.09 -0.80
C PRO A 141 1.96 -11.79 -2.32
N ASN A 142 3.15 -11.68 -2.91
CA ASN A 142 3.40 -11.44 -4.34
C ASN A 142 3.51 -9.99 -4.83
N VAL A 143 3.53 -8.99 -3.95
CA VAL A 143 3.94 -7.63 -4.32
C VAL A 143 5.40 -7.41 -3.90
N TYR A 144 6.24 -7.03 -4.85
CA TYR A 144 7.64 -6.68 -4.57
C TYR A 144 7.66 -5.57 -3.49
N HIS A 145 8.33 -5.82 -2.36
CA HIS A 145 8.35 -5.00 -1.14
C HIS A 145 7.03 -4.84 -0.36
N GLY A 146 5.91 -5.48 -0.72
CA GLY A 146 4.71 -5.52 0.14
C GLY A 146 3.93 -4.19 0.28
N TYR A 147 4.15 -3.22 -0.61
CA TYR A 147 3.37 -1.97 -0.70
C TYR A 147 3.21 -1.49 -2.15
N VAL A 148 2.16 -0.70 -2.42
CA VAL A 148 1.91 0.00 -3.69
C VAL A 148 1.32 1.38 -3.41
N ILE A 149 1.79 2.42 -4.11
CA ILE A 149 1.14 3.73 -4.10
C ILE A 149 0.32 3.86 -5.37
N ALA A 150 -1.00 3.90 -5.21
CA ALA A 150 -1.96 3.95 -6.31
C ALA A 150 -2.71 5.29 -6.31
N VAL A 151 -3.12 5.75 -7.49
CA VAL A 151 -3.99 6.93 -7.60
C VAL A 151 -5.33 6.64 -6.91
N VAL A 152 -5.89 7.64 -6.25
CA VAL A 152 -7.21 7.55 -5.62
C VAL A 152 -8.26 7.40 -6.71
N GLN A 153 -9.16 6.44 -6.52
CA GLN A 153 -10.25 6.14 -7.44
C GLN A 153 -11.56 6.64 -6.85
N CYS A 154 -12.33 7.38 -7.64
CA CYS A 154 -13.70 7.75 -7.30
C CYS A 154 -14.68 6.68 -7.76
N SER A 155 -15.85 6.65 -7.13
CA SER A 155 -16.96 5.78 -7.53
C SER A 155 -17.32 5.99 -8.99
N SER A 156 -17.66 4.89 -9.68
CA SER A 156 -18.20 4.97 -11.03
C SER A 156 -19.50 5.78 -11.03
N LEU A 157 -19.66 6.68 -12.00
CA LEU A 157 -20.86 7.50 -12.13
C LEU A 157 -21.90 6.74 -12.94
N GLU A 158 -23.01 6.37 -12.29
CA GLU A 158 -24.17 5.78 -12.97
C GLU A 158 -25.09 6.91 -13.46
N VAL A 159 -24.98 7.22 -14.74
CA VAL A 159 -25.64 8.38 -15.34
C VAL A 159 -27.14 8.10 -15.60
N PRO A 160 -28.08 8.87 -15.01
CA PRO A 160 -29.51 8.63 -15.20
C PRO A 160 -30.03 9.27 -16.50
N GLY A 161 -30.89 8.54 -17.23
CA GLY A 161 -31.76 9.13 -18.26
C GLY A 161 -31.06 9.69 -19.51
N LYS A 162 -31.64 10.77 -20.08
CA LYS A 162 -31.17 11.46 -21.30
C LYS A 162 -30.23 12.61 -20.94
N ILE A 163 -29.03 12.31 -20.47
CA ILE A 163 -27.99 13.32 -20.18
C ILE A 163 -26.69 12.90 -20.86
N ASN A 164 -25.98 13.86 -21.45
CA ASN A 164 -24.72 13.62 -22.13
C ASN A 164 -23.57 13.89 -21.16
N MET A 165 -22.74 12.87 -20.93
CA MET A 165 -21.55 12.95 -20.07
C MET A 165 -20.28 12.83 -20.92
N SER A 166 -19.32 13.72 -20.69
CA SER A 166 -17.98 13.67 -21.27
C SER A 166 -16.93 13.79 -20.17
N CYS A 167 -16.00 12.83 -20.06
CA CYS A 167 -14.94 12.85 -19.06
C CYS A 167 -13.57 12.84 -19.72
N ASN A 168 -12.58 13.50 -19.10
CA ASN A 168 -11.21 13.57 -19.61
C ASN A 168 -10.34 12.32 -19.32
N GLY A 169 -10.93 11.21 -18.86
CA GLY A 169 -10.21 9.99 -18.51
C GLY A 169 -11.05 9.01 -17.69
N THR A 170 -10.36 8.08 -17.03
CA THR A 170 -10.95 7.12 -16.08
C THR A 170 -11.28 7.80 -14.74
N THR A 171 -12.09 7.17 -13.87
CA THR A 171 -12.59 7.79 -12.63
C THR A 171 -11.56 7.84 -11.49
N VAL A 172 -10.47 8.59 -11.70
CA VAL A 172 -9.35 8.75 -10.75
C VAL A 172 -9.15 10.22 -10.35
N PHE A 173 -8.34 10.47 -9.32
CA PHE A 173 -8.07 11.82 -8.83
C PHE A 173 -7.69 12.80 -9.96
N GLY A 174 -8.36 13.96 -9.97
CA GLY A 174 -8.16 15.00 -10.98
C GLY A 174 -9.00 14.84 -12.24
N THR A 175 -9.71 13.72 -12.41
CA THR A 175 -10.65 13.54 -13.52
C THR A 175 -11.78 14.54 -13.43
N VAL A 176 -12.14 15.12 -14.58
CA VAL A 176 -13.23 16.09 -14.74
C VAL A 176 -14.25 15.51 -15.72
N CYS A 177 -15.51 15.47 -15.30
CA CYS A 177 -16.65 15.07 -16.12
C CYS A 177 -17.60 16.25 -16.27
N GLU A 178 -17.97 16.54 -17.51
CA GLU A 178 -18.91 17.59 -17.89
C GLU A 178 -20.24 16.97 -18.34
N PHE A 179 -21.34 17.58 -17.92
CA PHE A 179 -22.69 17.11 -18.16
C PHE A 179 -23.50 18.15 -18.92
N THR A 180 -24.22 17.70 -19.95
CA THR A 180 -25.08 18.54 -20.77
C THR A 180 -26.44 17.88 -20.98
N CYS A 181 -27.49 18.68 -20.97
CA CYS A 181 -28.84 18.21 -21.28
C CYS A 181 -29.15 18.38 -22.78
N PRO A 182 -30.06 17.55 -23.33
CA PRO A 182 -30.56 17.72 -24.70
C PRO A 182 -31.18 19.10 -24.92
N ASP A 183 -31.28 19.50 -26.18
CA ASP A 183 -31.84 20.80 -26.56
C ASP A 183 -33.23 21.03 -25.95
N GLY A 184 -33.41 22.20 -25.33
CA GLY A 184 -34.66 22.59 -24.67
C GLY A 184 -34.88 22.02 -23.27
N TRP A 185 -34.00 21.16 -22.76
CA TRP A 185 -34.02 20.66 -21.38
C TRP A 185 -33.12 21.50 -20.49
N THR A 186 -33.47 21.57 -19.20
CA THR A 186 -32.69 22.33 -18.21
C THR A 186 -31.90 21.38 -17.32
N LEU A 187 -30.61 21.69 -17.10
CA LEU A 187 -29.75 20.92 -16.22
C LEU A 187 -29.96 21.38 -14.78
N ASN A 188 -30.32 20.44 -13.91
CA ASN A 188 -30.44 20.66 -12.48
C ASN A 188 -29.31 19.92 -11.76
N GLY A 189 -28.49 20.65 -10.98
CA GLY A 189 -27.34 20.10 -10.26
C GLY A 189 -25.99 20.53 -10.83
N SER A 190 -24.98 19.68 -10.67
CA SER A 190 -23.59 20.02 -11.01
C SER A 190 -23.30 19.80 -12.50
N ALA A 191 -23.09 20.86 -13.27
CA ALA A 191 -22.68 20.74 -14.67
C ALA A 191 -21.28 20.12 -14.84
N ILE A 192 -20.42 20.21 -13.82
CA ILE A 192 -19.07 19.67 -13.81
C ILE A 192 -18.83 18.92 -12.50
N LEU A 193 -18.30 17.70 -12.58
CA LEU A 193 -17.83 16.92 -11.43
C LEU A 193 -16.33 16.67 -11.55
N THR A 194 -15.60 16.91 -10.47
CA THR A 194 -14.16 16.63 -10.35
C THR A 194 -13.91 15.58 -9.29
N CYS A 195 -13.12 14.55 -9.60
CA CYS A 195 -12.74 13.52 -8.64
C CYS A 195 -11.69 14.07 -7.66
N GLY A 196 -12.09 14.18 -6.39
CA GLY A 196 -11.27 14.73 -5.32
C GLY A 196 -10.25 13.74 -4.76
N ALA A 197 -9.27 14.27 -4.00
CA ALA A 197 -8.19 13.47 -3.42
C ALA A 197 -8.65 12.47 -2.35
N THR A 198 -9.89 12.60 -1.85
CA THR A 198 -10.52 11.69 -0.89
C THR A 198 -11.33 10.57 -1.56
N GLY A 199 -11.38 10.52 -2.90
CA GLY A 199 -12.18 9.55 -3.65
C GLY A 199 -13.64 9.93 -3.81
N HIS A 200 -13.99 11.18 -3.51
CA HIS A 200 -15.35 11.71 -3.66
C HIS A 200 -15.41 12.73 -4.79
N TRP A 201 -16.53 12.73 -5.52
CA TRP A 201 -16.82 13.74 -6.53
C TRP A 201 -17.16 15.08 -5.89
N SER A 202 -16.80 16.18 -6.54
CA SER A 202 -16.98 17.55 -6.05
C SER A 202 -18.43 18.01 -5.86
N GLY A 203 -19.40 17.22 -6.33
CA GLY A 203 -20.82 17.54 -6.29
C GLY A 203 -21.69 16.32 -6.51
N MET A 204 -23.00 16.55 -6.53
CA MET A 204 -23.99 15.51 -6.83
C MET A 204 -24.22 15.42 -8.33
N LEU A 205 -24.55 14.21 -8.78
CA LEU A 205 -24.87 13.93 -10.17
C LEU A 205 -26.11 14.73 -10.62
N PRO A 206 -26.06 15.44 -11.76
CA PRO A 206 -27.19 16.26 -12.22
C PRO A 206 -28.32 15.44 -12.86
N THR A 207 -29.48 16.07 -12.99
CA THR A 207 -30.64 15.56 -13.73
C THR A 207 -31.07 16.55 -14.82
N CYS A 208 -31.77 16.07 -15.84
CA CYS A 208 -32.35 16.92 -16.89
C CYS A 208 -33.86 17.03 -16.70
N GLU A 209 -34.36 18.26 -16.61
CA GLU A 209 -35.79 18.56 -16.50
C GLU A 209 -36.36 19.00 -17.85
N ALA A 210 -37.48 18.39 -18.23
CA ALA A 210 -38.15 18.66 -19.50
C ALA A 210 -38.82 20.05 -19.49
N PRO A 211 -38.87 20.73 -20.64
CA PRO A 211 -39.57 22.01 -20.74
C PRO A 211 -41.07 21.83 -20.45
N THR A 212 -41.63 22.69 -19.59
CA THR A 212 -43.08 22.69 -19.33
C THR A 212 -43.82 23.18 -20.57
N ASN A 213 -44.60 22.32 -21.21
CA ASN A 213 -45.45 22.70 -22.33
C ASN A 213 -46.57 23.62 -21.81
N SER A 214 -46.41 24.94 -21.91
CA SER A 214 -47.44 25.91 -21.53
C SER A 214 -48.50 26.04 -22.62
N THR A 215 -49.43 25.09 -22.69
CA THR A 215 -50.71 25.26 -23.41
C THR A 215 -51.80 25.62 -22.42
N HIS A 216 -51.71 26.82 -21.82
CA HIS A 216 -52.90 27.50 -21.33
C HIS A 216 -53.31 28.56 -22.37
N PRO A 217 -54.37 28.33 -23.17
CA PRO A 217 -54.94 29.42 -23.93
C PRO A 217 -55.47 30.45 -22.92
N LEU A 218 -54.96 31.67 -23.01
CA LEU A 218 -55.62 32.83 -22.41
C LEU A 218 -57.00 32.94 -23.09
N VAL A 219 -58.02 32.38 -22.44
CA VAL A 219 -59.41 32.65 -22.82
C VAL A 219 -59.65 34.11 -22.46
N VAL A 220 -59.49 34.99 -23.44
CA VAL A 220 -59.99 36.36 -23.37
C VAL A 220 -61.51 36.25 -23.39
N ALA A 221 -62.12 36.19 -22.21
CA ALA A 221 -63.55 36.31 -22.06
C ALA A 221 -63.94 37.76 -22.35
N LEU A 222 -64.31 38.05 -23.60
CA LEU A 222 -65.04 39.27 -23.93
C LEU A 222 -66.46 39.13 -23.38
N SER A 223 -66.70 39.63 -22.18
CA SER A 223 -68.07 39.86 -21.71
C SER A 223 -68.62 41.10 -22.42
N THR A 224 -69.29 40.90 -23.55
CA THR A 224 -70.19 41.91 -24.10
C THR A 224 -71.34 42.06 -23.11
N ALA A 225 -71.36 43.20 -22.41
CA ALA A 225 -72.48 43.58 -21.58
C ALA A 225 -73.71 43.81 -22.49
N GLY A 226 -74.51 42.76 -22.64
CA GLY A 226 -75.84 42.85 -23.25
C GLY A 226 -76.72 43.74 -22.39
N THR A 227 -76.93 44.98 -22.83
CA THR A 227 -77.91 45.90 -22.26
C THR A 227 -79.32 45.35 -22.48
N SER A 228 -79.84 44.66 -21.46
CA SER A 228 -81.24 44.25 -21.41
C SER A 228 -82.11 45.46 -21.05
N LEU A 229 -82.77 46.04 -22.05
CA LEU A 229 -83.79 47.09 -21.89
C LEU A 229 -85.08 46.46 -21.31
N LEU A 230 -85.19 46.45 -19.98
CA LEU A 230 -86.41 46.04 -19.28
C LEU A 230 -87.41 47.20 -19.22
N THR A 231 -88.44 47.10 -20.07
CA THR A 231 -89.85 47.42 -19.79
C THR A 231 -90.15 48.60 -18.85
N VAL A 232 -90.03 49.83 -19.37
CA VAL A 232 -90.60 51.06 -18.75
C VAL A 232 -92.08 51.26 -19.12
N SER A 233 -92.70 50.34 -19.88
CA SER A 233 -94.04 50.52 -20.44
C SER A 233 -95.19 50.43 -19.42
N SER A 234 -94.99 49.81 -18.24
CA SER A 234 -96.07 49.66 -17.24
C SER A 234 -96.24 50.86 -16.30
N PHE A 235 -95.19 51.68 -16.09
CA PHE A 235 -95.30 52.88 -15.24
C PHE A 235 -95.87 54.10 -15.98
N LEU A 236 -95.60 54.23 -17.29
CA LEU A 236 -96.22 55.29 -18.10
C LEU A 236 -97.74 55.08 -18.25
N TYR A 237 -98.18 53.82 -18.35
CA TYR A 237 -99.60 53.51 -18.47
C TYR A 237 -100.37 53.82 -17.17
N LEU A 238 -99.73 53.66 -16.00
CA LEU A 238 -100.32 53.99 -14.70
C LEU A 238 -100.37 55.51 -14.45
N LEU A 239 -99.37 56.28 -14.90
CA LEU A 239 -99.40 57.74 -14.81
C LEU A 239 -100.44 58.36 -15.76
N LEU A 240 -100.61 57.83 -16.98
CA LEU A 240 -101.66 58.30 -17.90
C LEU A 240 -103.08 58.02 -17.40
N LYS A 241 -103.28 56.97 -16.58
CA LYS A 241 -104.57 56.73 -15.90
C LYS A 241 -104.81 57.68 -14.73
N TYR A 242 -103.76 58.12 -14.03
CA TYR A 242 -103.88 59.04 -12.91
C TYR A 242 -104.27 60.46 -13.35
N PHE A 243 -103.77 60.94 -14.50
CA PHE A 243 -104.07 62.29 -15.01
C PHE A 243 -105.38 62.42 -15.79
N ARG A 244 -106.14 61.34 -16.04
CA ARG A 244 -107.42 61.39 -16.76
C ARG A 244 -108.68 61.44 -15.85
N LYS A 245 -108.50 61.63 -14.55
CA LYS A 245 -109.60 61.72 -13.57
C LYS A 245 -109.70 63.09 -12.88
N LYS A 246 -109.29 64.16 -13.55
CA LYS A 246 -109.57 65.54 -13.14
C LYS A 246 -109.90 66.40 -14.33
#